data_AF-A0A814D3C2-F1
#
_entry.id   AF-A0A814D3C2-F1
#
_cell.length_a   1.000
_cell.length_b   1.000
_cell.length_c   1.000
_cell.angle_alpha   90.00
_cell.angle_beta   90.00
_cell.angle_gamma   90.00
#
_symmetry.space_group_name_H-M   'P 1'
#
loop_
_entity.id
_entity.type
_entity.pdbx_description
1 polymer ?
#
loop_
_entity_poly.entity_id
_entity_poly.type
_entity_poly.pdbx_seq_one_letter_code
_entity_poly.pdbx_strand_id
1 'polypeptide(L)'
;MFHVVKMLKTLTWWWSNLLFISIATIDVNVSTALYRQWYFCLFRYYFILNRSNIVSFYLGIVGKYGTRYGASLRKMVKKMEITQHSKYTCSFCGKDNMKRSCVGIWKCRSCQKTVAGGAYVYSTSTAAAVRSAVRRLRDMREQ
;
A
#
# COMPACT_ATOMS: atom_id res chain seq x y z
N MET A 1 8.18 -19.65 -4.92
CA MET A 1 6.92 -19.32 -5.62
C MET A 1 7.00 -19.39 -7.16
N PHE A 2 8.19 -19.37 -7.78
CA PHE A 2 8.34 -19.54 -9.24
C PHE A 2 8.22 -21.00 -9.73
N HIS A 3 8.59 -21.99 -8.90
CA HIS A 3 8.56 -23.41 -9.30
C HIS A 3 7.15 -23.99 -9.46
N VAL A 4 6.17 -23.52 -8.68
CA VAL A 4 4.80 -24.06 -8.69
C VAL A 4 4.04 -23.65 -9.97
N VAL A 5 4.31 -22.45 -10.50
CA VAL A 5 3.67 -21.94 -11.72
C VAL A 5 4.12 -22.70 -12.97
N LYS A 6 5.38 -23.16 -13.00
CA LYS A 6 5.92 -23.96 -14.11
C LYS A 6 5.32 -25.37 -14.12
N MET A 7 5.06 -25.94 -12.94
CA MET A 7 4.45 -27.27 -12.77
C MET A 7 2.98 -27.31 -13.21
N LEU A 8 2.22 -26.24 -12.99
CA LEU A 8 0.84 -26.12 -13.45
C LEU A 8 0.71 -26.00 -14.97
N LYS A 9 1.65 -25.29 -15.63
CA LYS A 9 1.68 -25.20 -17.10
C LYS A 9 2.01 -26.53 -17.77
N THR A 10 2.85 -27.38 -17.16
CA THR A 10 3.10 -28.74 -17.65
C THR A 10 1.92 -29.69 -17.41
N LEU A 11 1.16 -29.51 -16.31
CA LEU A 11 -0.04 -30.30 -16.02
C LEU A 11 -1.21 -29.97 -16.97
N THR A 12 -1.39 -28.70 -17.35
CA THR A 12 -2.37 -28.33 -18.39
C THR A 12 -1.97 -28.86 -19.77
N TRP A 13 -0.67 -28.99 -20.04
CA TRP A 13 -0.17 -29.53 -21.31
C TRP A 13 -0.29 -31.06 -21.41
N TRP A 14 -0.13 -31.78 -20.29
CA TRP A 14 -0.40 -33.21 -20.20
C TRP A 14 -1.90 -33.54 -20.31
N TRP A 15 -2.77 -32.72 -19.72
CA TRP A 15 -4.22 -32.87 -19.83
C TRP A 15 -4.75 -32.67 -21.26
N SER A 16 -4.19 -31.72 -22.03
CA SER A 16 -4.55 -31.53 -23.44
C SER A 16 -4.20 -32.73 -24.33
N ASN A 17 -3.09 -33.43 -24.04
CA ASN A 17 -2.67 -34.61 -24.81
C ASN A 17 -3.45 -35.88 -24.41
N LEU A 18 -3.84 -36.04 -23.14
CA LEU A 18 -4.72 -37.14 -22.71
C LEU A 18 -6.17 -36.99 -23.21
N LEU A 19 -6.66 -35.76 -23.36
CA LEU A 19 -7.96 -35.47 -24.00
C LEU A 19 -7.96 -35.85 -25.49
N PHE A 20 -6.82 -35.75 -26.18
CA PHE A 20 -6.71 -36.17 -27.59
C PHE A 20 -6.74 -37.69 -27.76
N ILE A 21 -6.19 -38.45 -26.82
CA ILE A 21 -6.17 -39.93 -26.87
C ILE A 21 -7.56 -40.52 -26.56
N SER A 22 -8.43 -39.80 -25.84
CA SER A 22 -9.74 -40.29 -25.43
C SER A 22 -10.87 -40.03 -26.45
N ILE A 23 -10.65 -39.20 -27.49
CA ILE A 23 -11.66 -38.88 -28.51
C ILE A 23 -11.82 -40.01 -29.55
N ALA A 24 -10.89 -40.97 -29.60
CA ALA A 24 -10.87 -42.01 -30.63
C ALA A 24 -11.75 -43.25 -30.33
N THR A 25 -12.36 -43.38 -29.15
CA THR A 25 -13.03 -44.65 -28.79
C THR A 25 -14.38 -44.59 -28.05
N ILE A 26 -14.93 -43.44 -27.60
CA ILE A 26 -16.20 -43.44 -26.82
C ILE A 26 -17.07 -42.19 -27.07
N ASP A 27 -18.38 -42.42 -27.25
CA ASP A 27 -19.55 -41.53 -27.34
C ASP A 27 -19.39 -39.99 -27.16
N VAL A 28 -19.88 -39.26 -28.17
CA VAL A 28 -19.85 -37.78 -28.33
C VAL A 28 -20.61 -37.01 -27.24
N ASN A 29 -21.48 -37.65 -26.45
CA ASN A 29 -22.33 -36.97 -25.45
C ASN A 29 -21.73 -36.82 -24.04
N VAL A 30 -20.73 -37.63 -23.65
CA VAL A 30 -20.11 -37.54 -22.30
C VAL A 30 -18.93 -36.56 -22.29
N SER A 31 -18.25 -36.41 -23.43
CA SER A 31 -17.03 -35.59 -23.57
C SER A 31 -17.30 -34.08 -23.46
N THR A 32 -18.45 -33.60 -23.96
CA THR A 32 -18.82 -32.17 -23.88
C THR A 32 -19.16 -31.71 -22.46
N ALA A 33 -19.74 -32.59 -21.63
CA ALA A 33 -20.12 -32.27 -20.25
C ALA A 33 -18.90 -32.11 -19.33
N LEU A 34 -17.90 -32.99 -19.44
CA LEU A 34 -16.69 -32.92 -18.63
C LEU A 34 -15.77 -31.76 -19.05
N TYR A 35 -15.70 -31.44 -20.34
CA TYR A 35 -14.92 -30.29 -20.83
C TYR A 35 -15.50 -28.95 -20.36
N ARG A 36 -16.84 -28.82 -20.30
CA ARG A 36 -17.53 -27.64 -19.76
C ARG A 36 -17.31 -27.48 -18.25
N GLN A 37 -17.37 -28.58 -17.50
CA GLN A 37 -17.12 -28.59 -16.05
C GLN A 37 -15.66 -28.22 -15.72
N TRP A 38 -14.71 -28.71 -16.51
CA TRP A 38 -13.28 -28.39 -16.36
C TRP A 38 -12.98 -26.93 -16.69
N TYR A 39 -13.54 -26.38 -17.79
CA TYR A 39 -13.37 -24.98 -18.15
C TYR A 39 -13.97 -24.04 -17.10
N PHE A 40 -15.14 -24.35 -16.54
CA PHE A 40 -15.76 -23.54 -15.49
C PHE A 40 -14.93 -23.53 -14.20
N CYS A 41 -14.31 -24.67 -13.86
CA CYS A 41 -13.46 -24.80 -12.69
C CYS A 41 -12.12 -24.06 -12.85
N LEU A 42 -11.48 -24.17 -14.03
CA LEU A 42 -10.26 -23.42 -14.38
C LEU A 42 -10.51 -21.90 -14.44
N PHE A 43 -11.65 -21.46 -14.99
CA PHE A 43 -11.97 -20.04 -15.09
C PHE A 43 -12.23 -19.42 -13.71
N ARG A 44 -12.93 -20.14 -12.83
CA ARG A 44 -13.12 -19.77 -11.41
C ARG A 44 -11.77 -19.65 -10.69
N TYR A 45 -10.85 -20.59 -10.93
CA TYR A 45 -9.53 -20.62 -10.28
C TYR A 45 -8.62 -19.49 -10.79
N TYR A 46 -8.65 -19.18 -12.09
CA TYR A 46 -7.87 -18.09 -12.69
C TYR A 46 -8.32 -16.70 -12.25
N PHE A 47 -9.62 -16.52 -11.99
CA PHE A 47 -10.19 -15.27 -11.44
C PHE A 47 -9.87 -15.08 -9.95
N ILE A 48 -9.81 -16.17 -9.17
CA ILE A 48 -9.41 -16.13 -7.76
C ILE A 48 -7.91 -15.78 -7.61
N LEU A 49 -7.05 -16.30 -8.49
CA LEU A 49 -5.59 -16.09 -8.43
C LEU A 49 -5.11 -14.71 -8.92
N ASN A 50 -5.85 -14.01 -9.78
CA ASN A 50 -5.46 -12.68 -10.30
C ASN A 50 -5.87 -11.48 -9.42
N ARG A 51 -6.68 -11.69 -8.37
CA ARG A 51 -7.20 -10.60 -7.53
C ARG A 51 -6.16 -9.98 -6.59
N SER A 52 -5.07 -10.69 -6.31
CA SER A 52 -4.07 -10.32 -5.31
C SER A 52 -3.09 -9.22 -5.76
N ASN A 53 -2.90 -8.99 -7.07
CA ASN A 53 -1.88 -8.07 -7.58
C ASN A 53 -2.37 -6.64 -7.91
N ILE A 54 -3.67 -6.40 -8.12
CA ILE A 54 -4.21 -5.06 -8.47
C ILE A 54 -4.25 -4.10 -7.27
N VAL A 55 -4.40 -4.61 -6.04
CA VAL A 55 -4.66 -3.77 -4.87
C VAL A 55 -3.43 -2.94 -4.44
N SER A 56 -2.22 -3.35 -4.85
CA SER A 56 -0.97 -2.66 -4.49
C SER A 56 -0.84 -1.27 -5.14
N PHE A 57 -1.26 -1.14 -6.40
CA PHE A 57 -1.04 0.08 -7.20
C PHE A 57 -1.66 1.33 -6.57
N TYR A 58 -2.84 1.19 -5.95
CA TYR A 58 -3.55 2.31 -5.33
C TYR A 58 -3.15 2.56 -3.86
N LEU A 59 -2.62 1.55 -3.16
CA LEU A 59 -2.46 1.59 -1.69
C LEU A 59 -1.12 2.18 -1.21
N GLY A 60 -0.04 2.15 -2.01
CA GLY A 60 1.26 2.73 -1.64
C GLY A 60 1.78 2.21 -0.29
N ILE A 61 2.24 3.10 0.61
CA ILE A 61 2.75 2.75 1.96
C ILE A 61 1.77 1.88 2.78
N VAL A 62 0.46 2.00 2.55
CA VAL A 62 -0.58 1.28 3.31
C VAL A 62 -0.78 -0.16 2.81
N GLY A 63 -0.02 -0.60 1.80
CA GLY A 63 0.00 -1.98 1.34
C GLY A 63 0.36 -3.00 2.44
N LYS A 64 1.09 -2.58 3.47
CA LYS A 64 1.46 -3.42 4.63
C LYS A 64 0.26 -3.99 5.41
N TYR A 65 -0.90 -3.34 5.35
CA TYR A 65 -2.09 -3.80 6.07
C TYR A 65 -2.89 -4.86 5.31
N GLY A 66 -2.60 -5.08 4.02
CA GLY A 66 -3.31 -6.03 3.17
C GLY A 66 -4.80 -5.68 3.01
N THR A 67 -5.66 -6.70 3.03
CA THR A 67 -7.12 -6.54 2.88
C THR A 67 -7.83 -6.04 4.14
N ARG A 68 -7.16 -6.07 5.30
CA ARG A 68 -7.74 -5.76 6.62
C ARG A 68 -8.07 -4.27 6.77
N TYR A 69 -9.05 -3.96 7.64
CA TYR A 69 -9.47 -2.61 8.07
C TYR A 69 -10.26 -1.74 7.05
N GLY A 70 -10.54 -2.24 5.84
CA GLY A 70 -11.38 -1.53 4.87
C GLY A 70 -10.71 -0.32 4.20
N ALA A 71 -11.32 0.18 3.12
CA ALA A 71 -10.68 1.17 2.24
C ALA A 71 -10.66 2.60 2.82
N SER A 72 -11.68 3.01 3.57
CA SER A 72 -11.80 4.37 4.14
C SER A 72 -10.72 4.65 5.19
N LEU A 73 -10.55 3.74 6.15
CA LEU A 73 -9.52 3.84 7.18
C LEU A 73 -8.12 3.89 6.56
N ARG A 74 -7.85 3.03 5.57
CA ARG A 74 -6.57 3.00 4.84
C ARG A 74 -6.28 4.31 4.12
N LYS A 75 -7.28 4.98 3.53
CA LYS A 75 -7.10 6.29 2.89
C LYS A 75 -6.71 7.38 3.90
N MET A 76 -7.30 7.38 5.10
CA MET A 76 -6.96 8.35 6.15
C MET A 76 -5.56 8.10 6.72
N VAL A 77 -5.25 6.84 7.05
CA VAL A 77 -3.94 6.42 7.54
C VAL A 77 -2.84 6.73 6.53
N LYS A 78 -3.08 6.55 5.23
CA LYS A 78 -2.12 6.89 4.17
C LYS A 78 -1.62 8.33 4.27
N LYS A 79 -2.53 9.29 4.48
CA LYS A 79 -2.19 10.72 4.60
C LYS A 79 -1.31 10.98 5.83
N MET A 80 -1.64 10.35 6.96
CA MET A 80 -0.87 10.47 8.21
C MET A 80 0.49 9.77 8.13
N GLU A 81 0.57 8.62 7.44
CA GLU A 81 1.80 7.86 7.29
C GLU A 81 2.81 8.51 6.34
N ILE A 82 2.32 9.16 5.27
CA ILE A 82 3.17 9.91 4.36
C ILE A 82 3.79 11.11 5.07
N THR A 83 2.96 11.89 5.77
CA THR A 83 3.42 13.11 6.47
C THR A 83 4.43 12.78 7.57
N GLN A 84 4.18 11.78 8.42
CA GLN A 84 5.12 11.44 9.49
C GLN A 84 6.48 10.91 9.01
N HIS A 85 6.53 10.23 7.85
CA HIS A 85 7.76 9.68 7.28
C HIS A 85 8.47 10.61 6.31
N SER A 86 7.81 11.69 5.89
CA SER A 86 8.42 12.73 5.05
C SER A 86 9.57 13.42 5.80
N LYS A 87 10.57 13.87 5.03
CA LYS A 87 11.61 14.75 5.54
C LYS A 87 11.12 16.19 5.44
N TYR A 88 11.34 16.99 6.48
CA TYR A 88 11.01 18.41 6.49
C TYR A 88 12.27 19.29 6.44
N THR A 89 12.07 20.52 5.97
CA THR A 89 13.05 21.60 6.02
C THR A 89 13.32 21.98 7.48
N CYS A 90 14.59 21.98 7.88
CA CYS A 90 14.96 22.43 9.22
C CYS A 90 15.09 23.96 9.25
N SER A 91 14.40 24.63 10.17
CA SER A 91 14.45 26.09 10.35
C SER A 91 15.81 26.62 10.83
N PHE A 92 16.68 25.76 11.36
CA PHE A 92 18.00 26.17 11.86
C PHE A 92 19.10 26.04 10.82
N CYS A 93 19.12 24.95 10.06
CA CYS A 93 20.20 24.66 9.12
C CYS A 93 19.78 24.72 7.64
N GLY A 94 18.50 24.98 7.33
CA GLY A 94 17.97 25.07 5.97
C GLY A 94 17.89 23.74 5.19
N LYS A 95 18.56 22.68 5.66
CA LYS A 95 18.59 21.35 5.01
C LYS A 95 17.33 20.50 5.29
N ASP A 96 16.95 19.66 4.33
CA ASP A 96 15.82 18.71 4.40
C ASP A 96 16.16 17.41 5.14
N ASN A 97 16.61 17.56 6.38
CA ASN A 97 17.08 16.45 7.21
C ASN A 97 16.32 16.32 8.53
N MET A 98 15.17 16.99 8.66
CA MET A 98 14.31 16.87 9.83
C MET A 98 13.51 15.57 9.73
N LYS A 99 13.63 14.71 10.74
CA LYS A 99 12.86 13.46 10.86
C LYS A 99 12.20 13.35 12.22
N ARG A 100 11.07 12.64 12.27
CA ARG A 100 10.38 12.30 13.52
C ARG A 100 11.17 11.24 14.28
N SER A 101 11.38 11.46 15.58
CA SER A 101 11.94 10.43 16.48
C SER A 101 10.86 9.81 17.34
N CYS A 102 10.04 10.63 17.98
CA CYS A 102 8.92 10.21 18.81
C CYS A 102 7.69 11.07 18.47
N VAL A 103 6.53 10.75 19.05
CA VAL A 103 5.34 11.60 18.93
C VAL A 103 5.67 13.01 19.44
N GLY A 104 5.48 14.03 18.61
CA GLY A 104 5.75 15.43 18.98
C GLY A 104 7.23 15.82 19.06
N ILE A 105 8.18 14.88 18.92
CA ILE A 105 9.62 15.16 18.96
C ILE A 105 10.25 14.91 17.59
N TRP A 106 10.82 15.98 17.04
CA TRP A 106 11.51 15.97 15.76
C TRP A 106 13.00 16.19 15.98
N LYS A 107 13.85 15.45 15.27
CA LYS A 107 15.30 15.61 15.34
C LYS A 107 15.88 15.85 13.94
N CYS A 108 16.75 16.84 13.84
CA CYS A 108 17.50 17.08 12.62
C CYS A 108 18.78 16.23 12.62
N ARG A 109 19.06 15.52 11.52
CA ARG A 109 20.30 14.73 11.43
C ARG A 109 21.56 15.58 11.28
N SER A 110 21.48 16.74 10.62
CA SER A 110 22.65 17.58 10.35
C SER A 110 23.04 18.49 11.51
N CYS A 111 22.07 19.19 12.12
CA CYS A 111 22.36 20.11 13.24
C CYS A 111 22.16 19.46 14.62
N GLN A 112 21.68 18.22 14.68
CA GLN A 112 21.36 17.48 15.91
C GLN A 112 20.39 18.21 16.86
N LYS A 113 19.76 19.31 16.41
CA LYS A 113 18.74 20.01 17.18
C LYS A 113 17.48 19.17 17.25
N THR A 114 16.89 19.17 18.44
CA THR A 114 15.61 18.53 18.73
C THR A 114 14.55 19.61 18.92
N VAL A 115 13.38 19.42 18.31
CA VAL A 115 12.32 20.42 18.25
C VAL A 115 11.00 19.75 18.61
N ALA A 116 10.22 20.42 19.45
CA ALA A 116 8.84 20.05 19.70
C ALA A 116 7.96 20.51 18.53
N GLY A 117 7.20 19.58 17.96
CA GLY A 117 6.32 19.83 16.82
C GLY A 117 5.00 19.07 16.95
N GLY A 118 4.27 18.96 15.84
CA GLY A 118 3.03 18.18 15.81
C GLY A 118 3.27 16.67 15.90
N ALA A 119 2.19 15.93 16.16
CA ALA A 119 2.24 14.47 16.27
C ALA A 119 2.64 13.77 14.97
N TYR A 120 2.10 14.23 13.83
CA TYR A 120 2.34 13.68 12.49
C TYR A 120 3.00 14.67 11.51
N VAL A 121 2.94 15.98 11.81
CA VAL A 121 3.45 17.06 10.95
C VAL A 121 4.42 17.91 11.77
N TYR A 122 5.51 18.39 11.15
CA TYR A 122 6.52 19.20 11.82
C TYR A 122 5.96 20.50 12.43
N SER A 123 5.09 21.21 11.70
CA SER A 123 4.38 22.39 12.22
C SER A 123 2.89 22.29 11.92
N THR A 124 2.05 22.53 12.93
CA THR A 124 0.59 22.57 12.77
C THR A 124 0.13 23.98 12.45
N SER A 125 -0.97 24.10 11.69
CA SER A 125 -1.58 25.39 11.33
C SER A 125 -1.98 26.19 12.57
N THR A 126 -2.55 25.53 13.57
CA THR A 126 -2.92 26.16 14.86
C THR A 126 -1.70 26.70 15.59
N ALA A 127 -0.60 25.95 15.67
CA ALA A 127 0.62 26.44 16.31
C ALA A 127 1.26 27.60 15.54
N ALA A 128 1.15 27.63 14.21
CA ALA A 128 1.58 28.78 13.40
C ALA A 128 0.74 30.03 13.71
N ALA A 129 -0.58 29.89 13.80
CA ALA A 129 -1.49 30.98 14.14
C ALA A 129 -1.29 31.52 15.57
N VAL A 130 -1.04 30.64 16.54
CA VAL A 130 -0.74 31.06 17.92
C VAL A 130 0.58 31.84 17.97
N ARG A 131 1.62 31.38 17.26
CA ARG A 131 2.91 32.09 17.20
C ARG A 131 2.76 33.50 16.61
N SER A 132 1.94 33.68 15.58
CA SER A 132 1.69 35.01 15.00
C SER A 132 0.83 35.88 15.90
N ALA A 133 -0.19 35.33 16.57
CA ALA A 133 -1.01 36.06 17.53
C ALA A 133 -0.19 36.55 18.74
N VAL A 134 0.63 35.68 19.33
CA VAL A 134 1.51 36.03 20.46
C VAL A 134 2.50 37.13 20.07
N ARG A 135 3.06 37.07 18.86
CA ARG A 135 3.95 38.11 18.36
C ARG A 135 3.24 39.48 18.31
N ARG A 136 2.06 39.55 17.68
CA ARG A 136 1.28 40.79 17.59
C ARG A 136 0.93 41.37 18.96
N LEU A 137 0.55 40.53 19.92
CA LEU A 137 0.21 40.97 21.27
C LEU A 137 1.43 41.49 22.05
N ARG A 138 2.64 40.99 21.78
CA ARG A 138 3.88 41.52 22.37
C ARG A 138 4.20 42.90 21.81
N ASP A 139 4.12 43.05 20.50
CA ASP A 139 4.39 44.33 19.82
C ASP A 139 3.42 45.44 20.30
N MET A 140 2.15 45.10 20.59
CA MET A 140 1.15 46.04 21.15
C MET A 140 1.41 46.45 22.61
N ARG A 141 2.15 45.65 23.39
CA ARG A 141 2.45 45.94 24.80
C ARG A 141 3.65 46.89 24.95
N GLU A 142 4.54 46.88 23.97
CA GLU A 142 5.79 47.65 23.98
C GLU A 142 5.60 49.10 23.47
N GLN A 143 4.45 49.39 22.86
CA GLN A 143 3.99 50.73 22.49
C GLN A 143 3.34 51.44 23.68
#